data_AF-A0A5E6ZQ87-F1
#
_entry.id   AF-A0A5E6ZQ87-F1
#
_cell.length_a   1.000
_cell.length_b   1.000
_cell.length_c   1.000
_cell.angle_alpha   90.00
_cell.angle_beta   90.00
_cell.angle_gamma   90.00
#
_symmetry.space_group_name_H-M   'P 1'
#
loop_
_entity.id
_entity.type
_entity.pdbx_description
1 polymer ?
#
loop_
_entity_poly.entity_id
_entity_poly.type
_entity_poly.pdbx_seq_one_letter_code
_entity_poly.pdbx_strand_id
1 'polypeptide(L)'
;MSHTPHFPLCAVVGADALKLALCLTAIDPKIGGVLIEGPRGMAKSTLARGLADLLASGQFVTLPLGATEERLVGTLDLDAALGEGRAQFSPGVLAKADGGVLYVDEVNLLPDHLVDLLLDVAASGTNLIERDGISHQHPARFVLIGTMNPEEGELRPQLLDRFGLNVALSGQTPPTERGQIIRRRLDFDSDPQAFCAQWESPQRALRERCQQARSTLASIPLDDQSLAQITERCFAAGVDGMRADLVWLRAARAHAAWRGAPAIDEEDIDAVAEFALRHRRREQSPPAPNQASAPQSQLAKNPDPGEGQGQWGEMPAQALPVGARREVPSWPKKP
;
A
#
# COMPACT_ATOMS: atom_id res chain seq x y z
N MET A 1 6.57 7.49 -30.88
CA MET A 1 6.31 8.19 -29.61
C MET A 1 7.58 8.09 -28.79
N SER A 2 8.25 9.21 -28.53
CA SER A 2 9.48 9.22 -27.73
C SER A 2 9.12 8.83 -26.31
N HIS A 3 9.28 7.54 -25.98
CA HIS A 3 9.23 7.10 -24.60
C HIS A 3 10.31 7.86 -23.85
N THR A 4 9.91 8.75 -22.95
CA THR A 4 10.85 9.36 -22.01
C THR A 4 11.51 8.21 -21.25
N PRO A 5 12.85 8.04 -21.35
CA PRO A 5 13.52 6.95 -20.66
C PRO A 5 13.21 7.01 -19.17
N HIS A 6 12.89 5.87 -18.58
CA HIS A 6 12.67 5.74 -17.15
C HIS A 6 13.97 5.37 -16.46
N PHE A 7 14.09 5.77 -15.19
CA PHE A 7 15.26 5.42 -14.39
C PHE A 7 15.28 3.90 -14.15
N PRO A 8 16.31 3.16 -14.60
CA PRO A 8 16.35 1.71 -14.50
C PRO A 8 16.27 1.21 -13.04
N LEU A 9 15.47 0.19 -12.79
CA LEU A 9 15.28 -0.38 -11.45
C LEU A 9 16.59 -0.89 -10.84
N CYS A 10 17.43 -1.53 -11.65
CA CYS A 10 18.77 -1.99 -11.26
C CYS A 10 19.73 -0.85 -10.89
N ALA A 11 19.50 0.36 -11.40
CA ALA A 11 20.30 1.54 -11.11
C ALA A 11 19.91 2.22 -9.79
N VAL A 12 18.80 1.84 -9.15
CA VAL A 12 18.43 2.38 -7.84
C VAL A 12 19.38 1.80 -6.78
N VAL A 13 19.93 2.66 -5.92
CA VAL A 13 20.83 2.24 -4.83
C VAL A 13 19.99 1.88 -3.60
N GLY A 14 20.34 0.77 -2.93
CA GLY A 14 19.64 0.31 -1.73
C GLY A 14 18.21 -0.15 -1.99
N ALA A 15 17.37 -0.10 -0.96
CA ALA A 15 15.96 -0.52 -0.97
C ALA A 15 15.77 -1.98 -1.46
N ASP A 16 16.69 -2.88 -1.12
CA ASP A 16 16.70 -4.25 -1.63
C ASP A 16 15.44 -5.04 -1.24
N ALA A 17 14.93 -4.81 -0.03
CA ALA A 17 13.64 -5.34 0.41
C ALA A 17 12.48 -4.93 -0.51
N LEU A 18 12.42 -3.65 -0.90
CA LEU A 18 11.36 -3.16 -1.79
C LEU A 18 11.55 -3.70 -3.21
N LYS A 19 12.78 -3.73 -3.73
CA LYS A 19 13.06 -4.35 -5.03
C LYS A 19 12.63 -5.82 -5.06
N LEU A 20 12.91 -6.56 -3.99
CA LEU A 20 12.49 -7.95 -3.86
C LEU A 20 10.95 -8.05 -3.87
N ALA A 21 10.24 -7.33 -3.00
CA ALA A 21 8.78 -7.34 -2.96
C ALA A 21 8.13 -6.98 -4.32
N LEU A 22 8.70 -6.01 -5.03
CA LEU A 22 8.26 -5.65 -6.39
C LEU A 22 8.52 -6.80 -7.39
N CYS A 23 9.70 -7.43 -7.36
CA CYS A 23 9.98 -8.59 -8.22
C CYS A 23 9.03 -9.77 -7.93
N LEU A 24 8.79 -10.07 -6.65
CA LEU A 24 7.88 -11.15 -6.25
C LEU A 24 6.45 -10.91 -6.73
N THR A 25 5.95 -9.68 -6.62
CA THR A 25 4.61 -9.33 -7.14
C THR A 25 4.53 -9.27 -8.66
N ALA A 26 5.63 -8.98 -9.36
CA ALA A 26 5.71 -9.20 -10.80
C ALA A 26 5.75 -10.69 -11.19
N ILE A 27 6.28 -11.57 -10.34
CA ILE A 27 6.31 -13.02 -10.59
C ILE A 27 4.92 -13.63 -10.34
N ASP A 28 4.32 -13.36 -9.18
CA ASP A 28 2.98 -13.80 -8.82
C ASP A 28 2.09 -12.59 -8.46
N PRO A 29 1.35 -12.02 -9.44
CA PRO A 29 0.42 -10.92 -9.17
C PRO A 29 -0.67 -11.25 -8.16
N LYS A 30 -0.97 -12.55 -7.95
CA LYS A 30 -2.00 -12.98 -7.01
C LYS A 30 -1.56 -12.90 -5.54
N ILE A 31 -0.35 -12.40 -5.27
CA ILE A 31 0.10 -12.04 -3.91
C ILE A 31 -0.76 -10.89 -3.35
N GLY A 32 -1.31 -10.00 -4.19
CA GLY A 32 -2.24 -8.95 -3.74
C GLY A 32 -1.63 -7.55 -3.59
N GLY A 33 -0.65 -7.21 -4.42
CA GLY A 33 -0.05 -5.87 -4.46
C GLY A 33 0.97 -5.59 -3.35
N VAL A 34 1.57 -4.39 -3.42
CA VAL A 34 2.61 -3.92 -2.49
C VAL A 34 2.22 -2.57 -1.89
N LEU A 35 2.35 -2.46 -0.57
CA LEU A 35 2.19 -1.23 0.18
C LEU A 35 3.56 -0.72 0.63
N ILE A 36 3.88 0.53 0.29
CA ILE A 36 5.19 1.15 0.53
C ILE A 36 5.07 2.27 1.56
N GLU A 37 5.48 1.97 2.79
CA GLU A 37 5.58 2.93 3.89
C GLU A 37 6.89 3.71 3.86
N GLY A 38 6.86 4.96 4.29
CA GLY A 38 8.08 5.76 4.49
C GLY A 38 7.90 7.24 4.15
N PRO A 39 8.91 8.07 4.41
CA PRO A 39 8.83 9.50 4.19
C PRO A 39 8.84 9.88 2.71
N ARG A 40 8.43 11.12 2.43
CA ARG A 40 8.53 11.74 1.11
C ARG A 40 10.00 11.77 0.65
N GLY A 41 10.23 11.57 -0.64
CA GLY A 41 11.58 11.66 -1.24
C GLY A 41 12.40 10.36 -1.28
N MET A 42 11.85 9.22 -0.83
CA MET A 42 12.54 7.92 -0.82
C MET A 42 12.47 7.14 -2.15
N ALA A 43 12.38 7.84 -3.28
CA ALA A 43 12.30 7.24 -4.63
C ALA A 43 11.20 6.16 -4.83
N LYS A 44 10.12 6.17 -4.02
CA LYS A 44 9.02 5.19 -4.10
C LYS A 44 8.39 5.11 -5.49
N SER A 45 8.04 6.25 -6.06
CA SER A 45 7.46 6.31 -7.41
C SER A 45 8.46 5.93 -8.50
N THR A 46 9.77 6.14 -8.28
CA THR A 46 10.83 5.71 -9.20
C THR A 46 10.95 4.18 -9.21
N LEU A 47 10.99 3.56 -8.03
CA LEU A 47 11.00 2.11 -7.86
C LEU A 47 9.73 1.46 -8.44
N ALA A 48 8.56 2.05 -8.18
CA ALA A 48 7.29 1.59 -8.71
C ALA A 48 7.22 1.67 -10.25
N ARG A 49 7.72 2.75 -10.86
CA ARG A 49 7.81 2.85 -12.33
C ARG A 49 8.76 1.81 -12.92
N GLY A 50 9.89 1.57 -12.26
CA GLY A 50 10.84 0.52 -12.67
C GLY A 50 10.23 -0.89 -12.68
N LEU A 51 9.15 -1.15 -11.92
CA LEU A 51 8.41 -2.40 -11.99
C LEU A 51 7.67 -2.59 -13.33
N ALA A 52 7.12 -1.52 -13.90
CA ALA A 52 6.39 -1.62 -15.16
C ALA A 52 7.26 -2.18 -16.28
N ASP A 53 8.56 -1.86 -16.28
CA ASP A 53 9.56 -2.40 -17.21
C ASP A 53 9.82 -3.92 -17.05
N LEU A 54 9.38 -4.52 -15.94
CA LEU A 54 9.45 -5.96 -15.67
C LEU A 54 8.14 -6.69 -16.06
N LEU A 55 7.05 -5.96 -16.29
CA LEU A 55 5.77 -6.53 -16.73
C LEU A 55 5.69 -6.54 -18.25
N ALA A 56 4.92 -7.48 -18.80
CA ALA A 56 4.84 -7.69 -20.25
C ALA A 56 4.16 -6.52 -20.98
N SER A 57 3.25 -5.81 -20.33
CA SER A 57 2.54 -4.67 -20.93
C SER A 57 3.34 -3.36 -20.91
N GLY A 58 4.33 -3.25 -20.01
CA GLY A 58 5.04 -1.99 -19.75
C GLY A 58 4.16 -0.84 -19.26
N GLN A 59 2.87 -1.08 -18.96
CA GLN A 59 1.94 0.00 -18.62
C GLN A 59 2.12 0.42 -17.16
N PHE A 60 2.32 1.72 -16.95
CA PHE A 60 2.34 2.33 -15.63
C PHE A 60 1.25 3.41 -15.58
N VAL A 61 0.24 3.19 -14.75
CA VAL A 61 -0.89 4.11 -14.60
C VAL A 61 -0.88 4.65 -13.18
N THR A 62 -0.99 5.97 -13.05
CA THR A 62 -1.08 6.63 -11.74
C THR A 62 -2.51 7.07 -11.46
N LEU A 63 -3.02 6.75 -10.28
CA LEU A 63 -4.29 7.27 -9.78
C LEU A 63 -4.04 8.60 -9.04
N PRO A 64 -4.65 9.72 -9.48
CA PRO A 64 -4.57 10.97 -8.76
C PRO A 64 -5.41 10.94 -7.48
N LEU A 65 -4.99 11.66 -6.44
CA LEU A 65 -5.69 11.77 -5.15
C LEU A 65 -7.15 12.25 -5.28
N GLY A 66 -7.42 13.13 -6.24
CA GLY A 66 -8.77 13.64 -6.52
C GLY A 66 -9.57 12.80 -7.52
N ALA A 67 -9.23 11.52 -7.71
CA ALA A 67 -9.98 10.65 -8.60
C ALA A 67 -11.41 10.45 -8.09
N THR A 68 -12.38 10.58 -9.01
CA THR A 68 -13.75 10.16 -8.77
C THR A 68 -13.91 8.68 -9.12
N GLU A 69 -14.92 8.03 -8.56
CA GLU A 69 -15.28 6.64 -8.91
C GLU A 69 -15.45 6.46 -10.42
N GLU A 70 -16.10 7.42 -11.09
CA GLU A 70 -16.30 7.42 -12.54
C GLU A 70 -15.00 7.45 -13.35
N ARG A 71 -14.00 8.21 -12.89
CA ARG A 71 -12.69 8.20 -13.55
C ARG A 71 -11.93 6.91 -13.29
N LEU A 72 -12.12 6.31 -12.12
CA LEU A 72 -11.46 5.08 -11.74
C LEU A 72 -12.01 3.89 -12.53
N VAL A 73 -13.33 3.68 -12.44
CA VAL A 73 -14.07 2.55 -12.99
C VAL A 73 -14.38 2.75 -14.47
N GLY A 74 -14.64 4.00 -14.88
CA GLY A 74 -15.18 4.34 -16.19
C GLY A 74 -16.67 4.69 -16.10
N THR A 75 -17.21 5.18 -17.21
CA THR A 75 -18.63 5.55 -17.32
C THR A 75 -19.29 4.83 -18.49
N LEU A 76 -20.60 4.69 -18.42
CA LEU A 76 -21.45 4.23 -19.52
C LEU A 76 -22.21 5.45 -20.05
N ASP A 77 -22.04 5.76 -21.33
CA ASP A 77 -22.78 6.82 -21.99
C ASP A 77 -24.17 6.30 -22.40
N LEU A 78 -25.19 6.81 -21.72
CA LEU A 78 -26.59 6.49 -21.95
C LEU A 78 -27.18 7.24 -23.15
N ASP A 79 -26.67 8.43 -23.45
CA ASP A 79 -27.17 9.23 -24.58
C ASP A 79 -26.79 8.54 -25.90
N ALA A 80 -25.57 7.99 -25.96
CA ALA A 80 -25.17 7.07 -27.04
C ALA A 80 -26.00 5.78 -27.04
N ALA A 81 -26.37 5.24 -25.87
CA ALA A 81 -27.20 4.05 -25.75
C ALA A 81 -28.62 4.25 -26.30
N LEU A 82 -29.21 5.42 -26.08
CA LEU A 82 -30.56 5.78 -26.52
C LEU A 82 -30.60 6.15 -28.02
N GLY A 83 -29.54 6.75 -28.55
CA GLY A 83 -29.45 7.13 -29.96
C GLY A 83 -29.05 5.98 -30.90
N GLU A 84 -28.04 5.19 -30.53
CA GLU A 84 -27.46 4.12 -31.37
C GLU A 84 -27.87 2.70 -30.92
N GLY A 85 -28.61 2.57 -29.83
CA GLY A 85 -29.02 1.28 -29.26
C GLY A 85 -27.87 0.49 -28.63
N ARG A 86 -26.71 1.11 -28.39
CA ARG A 86 -25.52 0.49 -27.79
C ARG A 86 -24.91 1.41 -26.75
N ALA A 87 -24.84 0.93 -25.50
CA ALA A 87 -24.14 1.64 -24.44
C ALA A 87 -22.66 1.79 -24.80
N GLN A 88 -22.19 3.03 -24.93
CA GLN A 88 -20.79 3.31 -25.23
C GLN A 88 -20.01 3.40 -23.92
N PHE A 89 -19.07 2.48 -23.73
CA PHE A 89 -18.20 2.46 -22.55
C PHE A 89 -17.06 3.46 -22.71
N SER A 90 -16.92 4.35 -21.73
CA SER A 90 -15.78 5.25 -21.58
C SER A 90 -14.78 4.68 -20.57
N PRO A 91 -13.58 4.25 -21.01
CA PRO A 91 -12.64 3.53 -20.15
C PRO A 91 -12.06 4.40 -19.03
N GLY A 92 -12.15 3.89 -17.80
CA GLY A 92 -11.52 4.47 -16.62
C GLY A 92 -10.03 4.17 -16.50
N VAL A 93 -9.46 4.55 -15.35
CA VAL A 93 -8.07 4.27 -14.96
C VAL A 93 -7.83 2.75 -14.86
N LEU A 94 -8.78 1.98 -14.35
CA LEU A 94 -8.67 0.52 -14.21
C LEU A 94 -8.52 -0.20 -15.56
N ALA A 95 -9.25 0.26 -16.59
CA ALA A 95 -9.13 -0.29 -17.94
C ALA A 95 -7.75 -0.02 -18.54
N LYS A 96 -7.17 1.16 -18.28
CA LYS A 96 -5.82 1.52 -18.74
C LYS A 96 -4.72 0.76 -18.02
N ALA A 97 -4.98 0.30 -16.79
CA ALA A 97 -4.01 -0.43 -15.99
C ALA A 97 -3.95 -1.93 -16.32
N ASP A 98 -4.88 -2.48 -17.11
CA ASP A 98 -4.92 -3.91 -17.42
C ASP A 98 -3.58 -4.42 -17.99
N GLY A 99 -3.09 -5.51 -17.40
CA GLY A 99 -1.79 -6.11 -17.70
C GLY A 99 -0.57 -5.37 -17.13
N GLY A 100 -0.75 -4.22 -16.46
CA GLY A 100 0.33 -3.32 -16.03
C GLY A 100 0.40 -3.10 -14.52
N VAL A 101 0.86 -1.91 -14.14
CA VAL A 101 0.98 -1.43 -12.76
C VAL A 101 -0.02 -0.30 -12.55
N LEU A 102 -0.79 -0.38 -11.46
CA LEU A 102 -1.58 0.72 -10.94
C LEU A 102 -0.88 1.29 -9.69
N TYR A 103 -0.33 2.49 -9.82
CA TYR A 103 0.31 3.20 -8.73
C TYR A 103 -0.66 4.19 -8.10
N VAL A 104 -0.75 4.14 -6.78
CA VAL A 104 -1.55 5.04 -5.98
C VAL A 104 -0.64 5.72 -4.97
N ASP A 105 -0.50 7.04 -5.11
CA ASP A 105 0.29 7.83 -4.18
C ASP A 105 -0.57 8.15 -2.95
N GLU A 106 -0.01 7.99 -1.75
CA GLU A 106 -0.66 8.35 -0.49
C GLU A 106 -2.09 7.74 -0.40
N VAL A 107 -2.16 6.41 -0.47
CA VAL A 107 -3.42 5.64 -0.40
C VAL A 107 -4.28 5.96 0.82
N ASN A 108 -3.67 6.45 1.91
CA ASN A 108 -4.34 6.91 3.12
C ASN A 108 -5.16 8.19 2.93
N LEU A 109 -4.94 8.95 1.85
CA LEU A 109 -5.68 10.17 1.54
C LEU A 109 -6.87 9.93 0.61
N LEU A 110 -7.00 8.73 0.04
CA LEU A 110 -8.14 8.38 -0.80
C LEU A 110 -9.39 8.09 0.04
N PRO A 111 -10.58 8.38 -0.50
CA PRO A 111 -11.84 7.91 0.09
C PRO A 111 -11.86 6.39 0.25
N ASP A 112 -12.28 5.92 1.44
CA ASP A 112 -12.32 4.49 1.80
C ASP A 112 -12.97 3.60 0.73
N HIS A 113 -14.13 4.02 0.19
CA HIS A 113 -14.86 3.26 -0.83
C HIS A 113 -14.07 3.08 -2.14
N LEU A 114 -13.22 4.04 -2.53
CA LEU A 114 -12.36 3.89 -3.70
C LEU A 114 -11.24 2.91 -3.43
N VAL A 115 -10.66 2.93 -2.22
CA VAL A 115 -9.63 1.97 -1.81
C VAL A 115 -10.19 0.56 -1.79
N ASP A 116 -11.40 0.36 -1.25
CA ASP A 116 -12.08 -0.92 -1.25
C ASP A 116 -12.28 -1.46 -2.67
N LEU A 117 -12.84 -0.62 -3.56
CA LEU A 117 -13.04 -0.97 -4.97
C LEU A 117 -11.73 -1.34 -5.66
N LEU A 118 -10.67 -0.53 -5.46
CA LEU A 118 -9.34 -0.79 -6.02
C LEU A 118 -8.82 -2.16 -5.60
N LEU A 119 -8.93 -2.48 -4.31
CA LEU A 119 -8.48 -3.75 -3.76
C LEU A 119 -9.35 -4.93 -4.25
N ASP A 120 -10.65 -4.72 -4.47
CA ASP A 120 -11.56 -5.77 -4.96
C ASP A 120 -11.27 -6.09 -6.43
N VAL A 121 -11.04 -5.06 -7.25
CA VAL A 121 -10.65 -5.24 -8.64
C VAL A 121 -9.25 -5.83 -8.75
N ALA A 122 -8.30 -5.41 -7.90
CA ALA A 122 -6.96 -5.99 -7.86
C ALA A 122 -6.98 -7.49 -7.50
N ALA A 123 -7.86 -7.90 -6.59
CA ALA A 123 -8.00 -9.30 -6.16
C ALA A 123 -8.75 -10.16 -7.20
N SER A 124 -9.85 -9.64 -7.77
CA SER A 124 -10.67 -10.36 -8.75
C SER A 124 -10.07 -10.36 -10.16
N GLY A 125 -9.33 -9.31 -10.52
CA GLY A 125 -8.80 -9.08 -11.86
C GLY A 125 -9.84 -8.63 -12.88
N THR A 126 -11.05 -8.29 -12.44
CA THR A 126 -12.14 -7.83 -13.31
C THR A 126 -12.81 -6.60 -12.73
N ASN A 127 -13.02 -5.58 -13.55
CA ASN A 127 -13.80 -4.42 -13.17
C ASN A 127 -15.25 -4.59 -13.64
N LEU A 128 -16.21 -4.44 -12.72
CA LEU A 128 -17.64 -4.55 -12.97
C LEU A 128 -18.28 -3.18 -12.76
N ILE A 129 -19.08 -2.76 -13.73
CA ILE A 129 -19.75 -1.45 -13.75
C ILE A 129 -21.24 -1.69 -13.87
N GLU A 130 -21.99 -1.31 -12.86
CA GLU A 130 -23.45 -1.44 -12.84
C GLU A 130 -24.08 -0.07 -12.67
N ARG A 131 -24.72 0.44 -13.73
CA ARG A 131 -25.44 1.71 -13.71
C ARG A 131 -26.68 1.64 -14.58
N ASP A 132 -27.77 2.22 -14.08
CA ASP A 132 -29.03 2.41 -14.82
C ASP A 132 -29.58 1.13 -15.48
N GLY A 133 -29.41 -0.01 -14.79
CA GLY A 133 -29.87 -1.33 -15.25
C GLY A 133 -28.96 -2.01 -16.28
N ILE A 134 -27.81 -1.42 -16.59
CA ILE A 134 -26.81 -1.97 -17.51
C ILE A 134 -25.60 -2.44 -16.69
N SER A 135 -25.16 -3.66 -16.96
CA SER A 135 -23.95 -4.24 -16.38
C SER A 135 -22.90 -4.40 -17.48
N HIS A 136 -21.70 -3.87 -17.24
CA HIS A 136 -20.56 -3.99 -18.13
C HIS A 136 -19.34 -4.46 -17.34
N GLN A 137 -18.66 -5.50 -17.83
CA GLN A 137 -17.47 -6.06 -17.20
C GLN A 137 -16.29 -6.04 -18.18
N HIS A 138 -15.11 -5.69 -17.68
CA HIS A 138 -13.88 -5.83 -18.45
C HIS A 138 -12.71 -6.37 -17.59
N PRO A 139 -11.70 -7.00 -18.20
CA PRO A 139 -10.46 -7.38 -17.51
C PRO A 139 -9.75 -6.14 -16.95
N ALA A 140 -9.21 -6.28 -15.74
CA ALA A 140 -8.41 -5.28 -15.06
C ALA A 140 -7.37 -5.97 -14.17
N ARG A 141 -6.48 -6.74 -14.80
CA ARG A 141 -5.43 -7.53 -14.14
C ARG A 141 -4.16 -6.68 -14.02
N PHE A 142 -4.00 -5.98 -12.92
CA PHE A 142 -2.83 -5.12 -12.67
C PHE A 142 -2.15 -5.47 -11.35
N VAL A 143 -0.89 -5.08 -11.23
CA VAL A 143 -0.20 -5.08 -9.94
C VAL A 143 -0.48 -3.74 -9.25
N LEU A 144 -1.13 -3.78 -8.08
CA LEU A 144 -1.39 -2.61 -7.27
C LEU A 144 -0.14 -2.24 -6.45
N ILE A 145 0.30 -0.98 -6.55
CA ILE A 145 1.32 -0.39 -5.69
C ILE A 145 0.70 0.81 -4.98
N GLY A 146 0.55 0.72 -3.67
CA GLY A 146 0.16 1.84 -2.82
C GLY A 146 1.39 2.42 -2.11
N THR A 147 1.46 3.73 -1.97
CA THR A 147 2.40 4.37 -1.03
C THR A 147 1.61 5.00 0.11
N MET A 148 2.22 5.07 1.30
CA MET A 148 1.69 5.88 2.39
C MET A 148 2.81 6.54 3.18
N ASN A 149 2.45 7.60 3.89
CA ASN A 149 3.27 8.22 4.91
C ASN A 149 2.52 8.10 6.25
N PRO A 150 3.00 7.29 7.22
CA PRO A 150 2.33 7.13 8.51
C PRO A 150 2.10 8.46 9.26
N GLU A 151 2.95 9.46 9.04
CA GLU A 151 2.82 10.80 9.61
C GLU A 151 1.57 11.58 9.12
N GLU A 152 1.03 11.20 7.96
CA GLU A 152 -0.13 11.84 7.32
C GLU A 152 -1.44 11.09 7.59
N GLY A 153 -1.40 10.04 8.42
CA GLY A 153 -2.53 9.22 8.80
C GLY A 153 -2.36 7.75 8.43
N GLU A 154 -3.06 6.90 9.15
CA GLU A 154 -3.03 5.45 8.95
C GLU A 154 -4.22 4.97 8.12
N LEU A 155 -4.01 3.91 7.35
CA LEU A 155 -5.10 3.18 6.72
C LEU A 155 -5.81 2.30 7.75
N ARG A 156 -7.12 2.11 7.53
CA ARG A 156 -7.90 1.18 8.35
C ARG A 156 -7.28 -0.22 8.32
N PRO A 157 -7.19 -0.94 9.46
CA PRO A 157 -6.61 -2.28 9.51
C PRO A 157 -7.21 -3.27 8.50
N GLN A 158 -8.51 -3.14 8.20
CA GLN A 158 -9.19 -4.00 7.22
C GLN A 158 -8.68 -3.78 5.79
N LEU A 159 -8.29 -2.55 5.43
CA LEU A 159 -7.72 -2.21 4.12
C LEU A 159 -6.25 -2.59 4.06
N LEU A 160 -5.50 -2.36 5.14
CA LEU A 160 -4.11 -2.80 5.28
C LEU A 160 -4.01 -4.30 5.03
N ASP A 161 -4.83 -5.11 5.69
CA ASP A 161 -4.79 -6.57 5.58
C ASP A 161 -5.03 -7.06 4.13
N ARG A 162 -5.75 -6.30 3.30
CA ARG A 162 -6.02 -6.63 1.90
C ARG A 162 -4.80 -6.42 0.98
N PHE A 163 -3.81 -5.64 1.39
CA PHE A 163 -2.53 -5.60 0.68
C PHE A 163 -1.73 -6.87 0.94
N GLY A 164 -1.19 -7.47 -0.12
CA GLY A 164 -0.35 -8.67 -0.03
C GLY A 164 0.89 -8.41 0.81
N LEU A 165 1.77 -7.56 0.30
CA LEU A 165 3.06 -7.26 0.92
C LEU A 165 3.10 -5.82 1.45
N ASN A 166 3.76 -5.62 2.58
CA ASN A 166 4.11 -4.31 3.11
C ASN A 166 5.63 -4.16 3.26
N VAL A 167 6.17 -3.05 2.79
CA VAL A 167 7.58 -2.70 2.95
C VAL A 167 7.68 -1.28 3.45
N ALA A 168 8.35 -1.08 4.59
CA ALA A 168 8.73 0.26 4.99
C ALA A 168 10.17 0.59 4.65
N LEU A 169 10.34 1.79 4.12
CA LEU A 169 11.63 2.40 3.86
C LEU A 169 12.03 3.22 5.08
N SER A 170 13.16 2.87 5.68
CA SER A 170 13.77 3.65 6.76
C SER A 170 14.20 5.02 6.23
N GLY A 171 13.83 6.11 6.90
CA GLY A 171 14.20 7.47 6.50
C GLY A 171 15.69 7.81 6.64
N GLN A 172 16.51 6.90 7.16
CA GLN A 172 17.95 7.09 7.30
C GLN A 172 18.70 6.34 6.20
N THR A 173 19.23 7.09 5.23
CA THR A 173 20.12 6.56 4.19
C THR A 173 21.57 6.91 4.56
N PRO A 174 22.50 5.95 4.64
CA PRO A 174 23.91 6.21 4.95
C PRO A 174 24.54 7.25 3.99
N PRO A 175 25.48 8.10 4.44
CA PRO A 175 26.09 9.13 3.59
C PRO A 175 26.70 8.61 2.29
N THR A 176 27.29 7.40 2.33
CA THR A 176 27.87 6.71 1.17
C THR A 176 26.81 6.40 0.12
N GLU A 177 25.68 5.81 0.53
CA GLU A 177 24.54 5.54 -0.34
C GLU A 177 23.90 6.83 -0.86
N ARG A 178 23.72 7.84 -0.01
CA ARG A 178 23.18 9.15 -0.43
C ARG A 178 24.01 9.77 -1.55
N GLY A 179 25.35 9.74 -1.41
CA GLY A 179 26.25 10.23 -2.45
C GLY A 179 26.10 9.48 -3.77
N GLN A 180 25.95 8.15 -3.73
CA GLN A 180 25.71 7.34 -4.92
C GLN A 180 24.36 7.62 -5.56
N ILE A 181 23.30 7.77 -4.76
CA ILE A 181 21.95 8.12 -5.26
C ILE A 181 22.00 9.45 -6.00
N ILE A 182 22.58 10.48 -5.39
CA ILE A 182 22.70 11.82 -5.99
C ILE A 182 23.50 11.73 -7.28
N ARG A 183 24.64 11.03 -7.27
CA ARG A 183 25.49 10.87 -8.47
C ARG A 183 24.75 10.19 -9.61
N ARG A 184 24.13 9.02 -9.37
CA ARG A 184 23.35 8.31 -10.39
C ARG A 184 22.18 9.14 -10.91
N ARG A 185 21.56 9.95 -10.04
CA ARG A 185 20.48 10.85 -10.44
C ARG A 185 20.98 11.98 -11.34
N LEU A 186 22.11 12.61 -11.01
CA LEU A 186 22.75 13.63 -11.83
C LEU A 186 23.20 13.08 -13.19
N ASP A 187 23.80 11.88 -13.20
CA ASP A 187 24.23 11.22 -14.43
C ASP A 187 23.01 10.99 -15.35
N PHE A 188 21.90 10.46 -14.81
CA PHE A 188 20.65 10.29 -15.55
C PHE A 188 20.04 11.60 -16.02
N ASP A 189 20.00 12.65 -15.18
CA ASP A 189 19.43 13.94 -15.57
C ASP A 189 20.28 14.66 -16.64
N SER A 190 21.59 14.37 -16.70
CA SER A 190 22.52 14.93 -17.70
C SER A 190 22.39 14.29 -19.09
N ASP A 191 22.30 12.96 -19.15
CA ASP A 191 22.08 12.19 -20.38
C ASP A 191 21.29 10.91 -20.06
N PRO A 192 19.94 10.98 -20.12
CA PRO A 192 19.10 9.84 -19.81
C PRO A 192 19.33 8.64 -20.75
N GLN A 193 19.71 8.89 -22.01
CA GLN A 193 19.85 7.83 -23.02
C GLN A 193 21.14 7.06 -22.80
N ALA A 194 22.26 7.77 -22.61
CA ALA A 194 23.54 7.14 -22.29
C ALA A 194 23.48 6.39 -20.95
N PHE A 195 22.80 6.96 -19.95
CA PHE A 195 22.60 6.29 -18.67
C PHE A 195 21.79 4.99 -18.84
N CYS A 196 20.66 5.02 -19.55
CA CYS A 196 19.89 3.80 -19.79
C CYS A 196 20.67 2.75 -20.59
N ALA A 197 21.50 3.16 -21.57
CA ALA A 197 22.36 2.25 -22.30
C ALA A 197 23.41 1.58 -21.39
N GLN A 198 24.00 2.33 -20.45
CA GLN A 198 24.94 1.79 -19.47
C GLN A 198 24.31 0.72 -18.57
N TRP A 199 23.05 0.92 -18.18
CA TRP A 199 22.32 0.01 -17.29
C TRP A 199 21.45 -1.02 -18.01
N GLU A 200 21.50 -1.07 -19.34
CA GLU A 200 20.66 -1.96 -20.13
C GLU A 200 20.94 -3.44 -19.83
N SER A 201 22.22 -3.83 -19.71
CA SER A 201 22.59 -5.22 -19.45
C SER A 201 22.10 -5.72 -18.08
N PRO A 202 22.34 -5.01 -16.95
CA PRO A 202 21.75 -5.39 -15.66
C PRO A 202 20.22 -5.38 -15.66
N GLN A 203 19.59 -4.41 -16.33
CA GLN A 203 18.12 -4.32 -16.41
C GLN A 203 17.54 -5.49 -17.21
N ARG A 204 18.19 -5.91 -18.30
CA ARG A 204 17.81 -7.06 -19.10
C ARG A 204 17.92 -8.36 -18.31
N ALA A 205 19.03 -8.56 -17.59
CA ALA A 205 19.22 -9.72 -16.72
C ALA A 205 18.13 -9.79 -15.63
N LEU A 206 17.75 -8.66 -15.05
CA LEU A 206 16.65 -8.59 -14.07
C LEU A 206 15.31 -9.00 -14.69
N ARG A 207 15.01 -8.50 -15.90
CA ARG A 207 13.79 -8.83 -16.64
C ARG A 207 13.74 -10.33 -17.00
N GLU A 208 14.83 -10.87 -17.53
CA GLU A 208 14.94 -12.29 -17.89
C GLU A 208 14.76 -13.19 -16.66
N ARG A 209 15.37 -12.82 -15.52
CA ARG A 209 15.19 -13.53 -14.25
C ARG A 209 13.72 -13.51 -13.79
N CYS A 210 13.04 -12.37 -13.82
CA CYS A 210 11.61 -12.27 -13.50
C CYS A 210 10.76 -13.15 -14.44
N GLN A 211 11.06 -13.13 -15.74
CA GLN A 211 10.34 -13.90 -16.75
C GLN A 211 10.52 -15.41 -16.55
N GLN A 212 11.75 -15.85 -16.28
CA GLN A 212 12.07 -17.24 -15.98
C GLN A 212 11.35 -17.71 -14.72
N ALA A 213 11.43 -16.93 -13.63
CA ALA A 213 10.72 -17.22 -12.38
C ALA A 213 9.20 -17.32 -12.59
N ARG A 214 8.60 -16.42 -13.39
CA ARG A 214 7.16 -16.50 -13.72
C ARG A 214 6.81 -17.78 -14.49
N SER A 215 7.69 -18.25 -15.37
CA SER A 215 7.46 -19.48 -16.15
C SER A 215 7.57 -20.75 -15.31
N THR A 216 8.43 -20.76 -14.29
CA THR A 216 8.64 -21.92 -13.39
C THR A 216 7.74 -21.91 -12.16
N LEU A 217 7.12 -20.78 -11.83
CA LEU A 217 6.26 -20.61 -10.64
C LEU A 217 5.20 -21.71 -10.52
N ALA A 218 4.56 -22.09 -11.63
CA ALA A 218 3.49 -23.09 -11.62
C ALA A 218 4.00 -24.53 -11.43
N SER A 219 5.29 -24.81 -11.69
CA SER A 219 5.89 -26.12 -11.47
C SER A 219 6.36 -26.33 -10.02
N ILE A 220 6.52 -25.26 -9.24
CA ILE A 220 6.89 -25.36 -7.83
C ILE A 220 5.63 -25.76 -7.04
N PRO A 221 5.62 -26.95 -6.40
CA PRO A 221 4.47 -27.38 -5.62
C PRO A 221 4.30 -26.49 -4.39
N LEU A 222 3.04 -26.31 -3.99
CA LEU A 222 2.71 -25.82 -2.66
C LEU A 222 2.65 -27.04 -1.75
N ASP A 223 3.77 -27.34 -1.09
CA ASP A 223 3.91 -28.52 -0.25
C ASP A 223 3.35 -28.31 1.17
N ASP A 224 2.89 -29.39 1.77
CA ASP A 224 2.26 -29.38 3.10
C ASP A 224 3.25 -29.01 4.22
N GLN A 225 4.56 -29.25 4.02
CA GLN A 225 5.58 -28.89 4.99
C GLN A 225 5.73 -27.36 5.09
N SER A 226 5.86 -26.66 3.96
CA SER A 226 5.89 -25.19 3.92
C SER A 226 4.61 -24.59 4.49
N LEU A 227 3.44 -25.15 4.15
CA LEU A 227 2.16 -24.71 4.69
C LEU A 227 2.11 -24.87 6.22
N ALA A 228 2.53 -26.02 6.76
CA ALA A 228 2.55 -26.26 8.20
C ALA A 228 3.47 -25.26 8.93
N GLN A 229 4.68 -25.02 8.41
CA GLN A 229 5.60 -24.04 8.99
C GLN A 229 5.03 -22.62 8.99
N ILE A 230 4.44 -22.19 7.87
CA ILE A 230 3.87 -20.85 7.74
C ILE A 230 2.68 -20.67 8.69
N THR A 231 1.77 -21.63 8.73
CA THR A 231 0.58 -21.58 9.60
C THR A 231 0.93 -21.56 11.09
N GLU A 232 1.92 -22.35 11.51
CA GLU A 232 2.44 -22.31 12.88
C GLU A 232 3.03 -20.92 13.23
N ARG A 233 3.81 -20.34 12.31
CA ARG A 233 4.41 -19.02 12.51
C ARG A 233 3.38 -17.89 12.46
N CYS A 234 2.36 -17.97 11.60
CA CYS A 234 1.23 -17.04 11.58
C CYS A 234 0.46 -17.07 12.91
N PHE A 235 0.20 -18.26 13.44
CA PHE A 235 -0.44 -18.43 14.75
C PHE A 235 0.41 -17.82 15.87
N ALA A 236 1.71 -18.09 15.88
CA ALA A 236 2.65 -17.52 16.86
C ALA A 236 2.75 -15.98 16.76
N ALA A 237 2.60 -15.42 15.56
CA ALA A 237 2.59 -13.98 15.32
C ALA A 237 1.26 -13.29 15.69
N GLY A 238 0.22 -14.06 16.07
CA GLY A 238 -1.08 -13.51 16.46
C GLY A 238 -1.84 -12.84 15.32
N VAL A 239 -1.65 -13.30 14.09
CA VAL A 239 -2.34 -12.77 12.91
C VAL A 239 -3.76 -13.31 12.83
N ASP A 240 -4.71 -12.45 12.51
CA ASP A 240 -6.12 -12.81 12.34
C ASP A 240 -6.42 -13.28 10.90
N GLY A 241 -7.24 -14.33 10.78
CA GLY A 241 -7.67 -14.88 9.49
C GLY A 241 -6.58 -15.68 8.74
N MET A 242 -6.90 -16.14 7.53
CA MET A 242 -6.03 -17.02 6.73
C MET A 242 -5.30 -16.29 5.59
N ARG A 243 -5.48 -14.97 5.49
CA ARG A 243 -4.93 -14.19 4.37
C ARG A 243 -3.41 -14.13 4.45
N ALA A 244 -2.87 -13.98 5.64
CA ALA A 244 -1.42 -14.00 5.87
C ALA A 244 -0.80 -15.32 5.39
N ASP A 245 -1.39 -16.46 5.74
CA ASP A 245 -0.90 -17.78 5.34
C ASP A 245 -0.83 -17.92 3.82
N LEU A 246 -1.92 -17.57 3.14
CA LEU A 246 -2.01 -17.65 1.67
C LEU A 246 -1.01 -16.73 0.98
N VAL A 247 -0.87 -15.50 1.48
CA VAL A 247 0.04 -14.50 0.90
C VAL A 247 1.49 -14.88 1.15
N TRP A 248 1.82 -15.30 2.37
CA TRP A 248 3.17 -15.71 2.74
C TRP A 248 3.59 -16.94 1.92
N LEU A 249 2.74 -17.95 1.81
CA LEU A 249 3.03 -19.14 1.02
C LEU A 249 3.24 -18.81 -0.47
N ARG A 250 2.42 -17.93 -1.04
CA ARG A 250 2.60 -17.47 -2.44
C ARG A 250 3.89 -16.67 -2.62
N ALA A 251 4.21 -15.79 -1.68
CA ALA A 251 5.44 -15.01 -1.70
C ALA A 251 6.67 -15.92 -1.58
N ALA A 252 6.63 -16.94 -0.71
CA ALA A 252 7.71 -17.93 -0.56
C ALA A 252 7.87 -18.75 -1.85
N ARG A 253 6.77 -19.18 -2.48
CA ARG A 253 6.82 -19.83 -3.81
C ARG A 253 7.43 -18.93 -4.87
N ALA A 254 7.03 -17.65 -4.90
CA ALA A 254 7.60 -16.68 -5.83
C ALA A 254 9.09 -16.44 -5.56
N HIS A 255 9.52 -16.49 -4.30
CA HIS A 255 10.92 -16.36 -3.91
C HIS A 255 11.74 -17.60 -4.31
N ALA A 256 11.20 -18.80 -4.15
CA ALA A 256 11.80 -20.04 -4.64
C ALA A 256 12.00 -19.97 -6.17
N ALA A 257 10.98 -19.53 -6.91
CA ALA A 257 11.07 -19.30 -8.35
C ALA A 257 12.12 -18.24 -8.71
N TRP A 258 12.21 -17.16 -7.91
CA TRP A 258 13.20 -16.10 -8.07
C TRP A 258 14.64 -16.58 -7.86
N ARG A 259 14.87 -17.51 -6.94
CA ARG A 259 16.17 -18.18 -6.74
C ARG A 259 16.46 -19.25 -7.80
N GLY A 260 15.44 -19.69 -8.53
CA GLY A 260 15.54 -20.79 -9.50
C GLY A 260 15.50 -22.18 -8.84
N ALA A 261 14.94 -22.28 -7.64
CA ALA A 261 14.77 -23.54 -6.92
C ALA A 261 13.50 -24.28 -7.38
N PRO A 262 13.48 -25.63 -7.36
CA PRO A 262 12.31 -26.43 -7.75
C PRO A 262 11.27 -26.61 -6.62
N ALA A 263 11.61 -26.24 -5.39
CA ALA A 263 10.79 -26.38 -4.19
C ALA A 263 11.01 -25.18 -3.26
N ILE A 264 10.05 -24.93 -2.37
CA ILE A 264 10.14 -23.92 -1.32
C ILE A 264 11.09 -24.44 -0.23
N ASP A 265 12.03 -23.59 0.20
CA ASP A 265 12.95 -23.87 1.29
C ASP A 265 12.73 -22.88 2.46
N GLU A 266 13.33 -23.14 3.61
CA GLU A 266 13.20 -22.27 4.79
C GLU A 266 13.70 -20.84 4.53
N GLU A 267 14.76 -20.69 3.72
CA GLU A 267 15.25 -19.39 3.25
C GLU A 267 14.17 -18.58 2.53
N ASP A 268 13.31 -19.24 1.74
CA ASP A 268 12.22 -18.57 1.01
C ASP A 268 11.12 -18.08 1.94
N ILE A 269 10.81 -18.86 2.97
CA ILE A 269 9.82 -18.53 3.98
C ILE A 269 10.33 -17.33 4.80
N ASP A 270 11.58 -17.37 5.25
CA ASP A 270 12.19 -16.32 6.05
C ASP A 270 12.34 -14.99 5.28
N ALA A 271 12.76 -15.05 4.02
CA ALA A 271 13.02 -13.86 3.21
C ALA A 271 11.79 -12.98 3.00
N VAL A 272 10.58 -13.55 3.04
CA VAL A 272 9.32 -12.83 2.76
C VAL A 272 8.43 -12.69 3.99
N ALA A 273 8.83 -13.25 5.13
CA ALA A 273 8.07 -13.26 6.37
C ALA A 273 7.67 -11.84 6.81
N GLU A 274 8.64 -10.92 6.83
CA GLU A 274 8.39 -9.55 7.26
C GLU A 274 7.44 -8.82 6.29
N PHE A 275 7.55 -9.08 4.98
CA PHE A 275 6.66 -8.46 3.99
C PHE A 275 5.20 -8.89 4.16
N ALA A 276 4.98 -10.17 4.51
CA ALA A 276 3.64 -10.71 4.66
C ALA A 276 3.03 -10.39 6.05
N LEU A 277 3.84 -10.29 7.10
CA LEU A 277 3.31 -10.19 8.46
C LEU A 277 3.25 -8.77 9.01
N ARG A 278 4.13 -7.86 8.57
CA ARG A 278 4.34 -6.54 9.21
C ARG A 278 3.04 -5.78 9.49
N HIS A 279 2.20 -5.60 8.49
CA HIS A 279 0.94 -4.85 8.58
C HIS A 279 -0.24 -5.66 9.14
N ARG A 280 0.01 -6.92 9.50
CA ARG A 280 -0.98 -7.86 10.06
C ARG A 280 -0.69 -8.25 11.50
N ARG A 281 0.52 -7.98 11.98
CA ARG A 281 0.86 -8.12 13.40
C ARG A 281 0.02 -7.12 14.17
N ARG A 282 -0.69 -7.59 15.20
CA ARG A 282 -1.24 -6.68 16.19
C ARG A 282 -0.07 -5.92 16.79
N GLU A 283 -0.13 -4.59 16.76
CA GLU A 283 0.59 -3.83 17.77
C GLU A 283 0.11 -4.39 19.10
N GLN A 284 1.00 -5.07 19.82
CA GLN A 284 0.79 -5.34 21.23
C GLN A 284 0.81 -3.99 21.94
N SER A 285 -0.29 -3.25 21.85
CA SER A 285 -0.64 -2.29 22.88
C SER A 285 -0.65 -3.12 24.16
N PRO A 286 0.19 -2.84 25.16
CA PRO A 286 0.07 -3.50 26.45
C PRO A 286 -1.40 -3.35 26.88
N PRO A 287 -2.03 -4.40 27.44
CA PRO A 287 -3.39 -4.25 27.93
C PRO A 287 -3.39 -3.04 28.84
N ALA A 288 -4.18 -2.03 28.49
CA ALA A 288 -4.39 -0.87 29.35
C ALA A 288 -4.65 -1.44 30.75
N PRO A 289 -3.91 -1.01 31.79
CA PRO A 289 -4.04 -1.61 33.11
C PRO A 289 -5.52 -1.55 33.46
N ASN A 290 -6.08 -2.75 33.59
CA ASN A 290 -7.48 -2.99 33.87
C ASN A 290 -7.81 -2.09 35.07
N GLN A 291 -8.49 -0.96 34.84
CA GLN A 291 -8.95 -0.13 35.94
C GLN A 291 -9.97 -1.00 36.66
N ALA A 292 -9.49 -1.68 37.71
CA ALA A 292 -10.29 -2.50 38.57
C ALA A 292 -11.51 -1.67 38.93
N SER A 293 -12.67 -2.14 38.48
CA SER A 293 -13.96 -1.55 38.82
C SER A 293 -14.03 -1.53 40.34
N ALA A 294 -13.90 -0.34 40.93
CA ALA A 294 -14.01 -0.17 42.36
C ALA A 294 -15.38 -0.71 42.82
N PRO A 295 -15.47 -1.54 43.86
CA PRO A 295 -16.76 -2.03 44.35
C PRO A 295 -17.61 -0.86 44.83
N GLN A 296 -18.83 -0.75 44.30
CA GLN A 296 -19.85 0.14 44.84
C GLN A 296 -20.22 -0.31 46.27
N SER A 297 -19.69 0.37 47.27
CA SER A 297 -20.17 0.30 48.64
C SER A 297 -21.30 1.33 48.84
N GLN A 298 -22.52 0.82 48.97
CA GLN A 298 -23.63 1.54 49.57
C GLN A 298 -23.34 1.73 51.07
N LEU A 299 -23.37 2.98 51.59
CA LEU A 299 -23.93 3.32 52.91
C LEU A 299 -23.90 4.84 53.18
N ALA A 300 -25.10 5.41 53.06
CA ALA A 300 -25.76 6.51 53.77
C ALA A 300 -25.01 7.46 54.75
N LYS A 301 -25.47 8.73 54.68
CA LYS A 301 -25.63 9.81 55.70
C LYS A 301 -24.59 10.95 55.75
N ASN A 302 -25.07 12.15 55.41
CA ASN A 302 -24.63 13.43 55.98
C ASN A 302 -24.86 13.43 57.52
N PRO A 303 -23.99 14.08 58.30
CA PRO A 303 -24.20 15.50 58.59
C PRO A 303 -22.95 16.40 58.53
N ASP A 304 -23.27 17.68 58.62
CA ASP A 304 -22.57 18.97 58.45
C ASP A 304 -21.40 19.25 59.44
N PRO A 305 -20.82 20.47 59.51
CA PRO A 305 -19.44 20.78 59.11
C PRO A 305 -18.52 21.16 60.28
N GLY A 306 -17.20 21.02 60.13
CA GLY A 306 -16.28 21.55 61.14
C GLY A 306 -14.83 21.07 61.04
N GLU A 307 -13.98 21.99 60.59
CA GLU A 307 -12.58 22.19 60.98
C GLU A 307 -11.56 21.03 60.90
N GLY A 308 -10.56 21.22 60.03
CA GLY A 308 -9.17 21.18 60.51
C GLY A 308 -8.21 20.17 59.87
N GLN A 309 -7.42 20.70 58.93
CA GLN A 309 -5.99 20.41 58.68
C GLN A 309 -5.57 19.17 57.85
N GLY A 310 -4.76 19.46 56.81
CA GLY A 310 -3.69 18.57 56.31
C GLY A 310 -3.91 18.02 54.89
N GLN A 311 -3.81 18.82 53.82
CA GLN A 311 -2.58 19.07 53.04
C GLN A 311 -2.20 17.93 52.06
N TRP A 312 -2.31 18.26 50.76
CA TRP A 312 -1.37 18.02 49.64
C TRP A 312 -2.06 17.52 48.36
N GLY A 313 -2.26 18.44 47.40
CA GLY A 313 -2.08 18.11 45.99
C GLY A 313 -3.28 18.02 45.06
N GLU A 314 -4.29 18.90 45.14
CA GLU A 314 -5.16 19.16 43.98
C GLU A 314 -5.54 20.65 43.93
N MET A 315 -5.21 21.34 42.84
CA MET A 315 -5.76 22.66 42.54
C MET A 315 -7.13 22.49 41.87
N PRO A 316 -8.24 23.03 42.41
CA PRO A 316 -9.50 23.06 41.69
C PRO A 316 -9.42 24.04 40.51
N ALA A 317 -10.07 23.68 39.40
CA ALA A 317 -10.09 24.46 38.17
C ALA A 317 -10.63 25.89 38.41
N GLN A 318 -9.84 26.90 38.06
CA GLN A 318 -10.28 28.29 38.07
C GLN A 318 -11.04 28.60 36.77
N ALA A 319 -12.30 29.03 36.90
CA ALA A 319 -13.06 29.58 35.79
C ALA A 319 -12.50 30.95 35.39
N LEU A 320 -11.93 31.04 34.19
CA LEU A 320 -11.51 32.31 33.59
C LEU A 320 -12.75 33.12 33.15
N PRO A 321 -12.83 34.42 33.47
CA PRO A 321 -13.94 35.25 32.99
C PRO A 321 -13.89 35.39 31.46
N VAL A 322 -15.00 35.04 30.81
CA VAL A 322 -15.19 35.24 29.37
C VAL A 322 -15.21 36.75 29.10
N GLY A 323 -14.19 37.26 28.41
CA GLY A 323 -14.10 38.65 27.99
C GLY A 323 -15.29 39.06 27.10
N ALA A 324 -15.65 40.34 27.14
CA ALA A 324 -16.78 40.90 26.41
C ALA A 324 -16.70 40.61 24.89
N ARG A 325 -17.85 40.23 24.31
CA ARG A 325 -18.01 40.02 22.86
C ARG A 325 -17.50 41.25 22.09
N ARG A 326 -16.49 41.05 21.24
CA ARG A 326 -16.10 42.04 20.21
C ARG A 326 -17.15 42.03 19.11
N GLU A 327 -17.79 43.17 18.88
CA GLU A 327 -18.64 43.38 17.70
C GLU A 327 -17.79 43.39 16.43
N VAL A 328 -18.27 42.69 15.40
CA VAL A 328 -17.61 42.57 14.10
C VAL A 328 -17.85 43.87 13.30
N PRO A 329 -16.83 44.49 12.70
CA PRO A 329 -17.03 45.69 11.89
C PRO A 329 -17.85 45.38 10.63
N SER A 330 -18.92 46.14 10.39
CA SER A 330 -19.72 46.05 9.18
C SER A 330 -18.92 46.56 7.98
N TRP A 331 -18.71 45.71 6.98
CA TRP A 331 -18.15 46.13 5.70
C TRP A 331 -19.27 46.66 4.79
N PRO A 332 -19.14 47.86 4.20
CA PRO A 332 -20.14 48.40 3.28
C PRO A 332 -20.18 47.57 1.98
N LYS A 333 -21.40 47.22 1.54
CA LYS A 333 -21.63 46.62 0.21
C LYS A 333 -21.23 47.64 -0.87
N LYS A 334 -20.37 47.25 -1.80
CA LYS A 334 -20.04 48.07 -2.97
C LYS A 334 -21.24 48.16 -3.93
N PRO A 335 -21.39 49.30 -4.63
CA PRO A 335 -22.55 49.64 -5.45
C PRO A 335 -22.68 48.80 -6.72
#